data_AF-A0A124IU79-F1
#
_entry.id   AF-A0A124IU79-F1
#
_cell.length_a   1.000
_cell.length_b   1.000
_cell.length_c   1.000
_cell.angle_alpha   90.00
_cell.angle_beta   90.00
_cell.angle_gamma   90.00
#
_symmetry.space_group_name_H-M   'P 1'
#
loop_
_entity.id
_entity.type
_entity.pdbx_description
1 polymer ?
#
loop_
_entity_poly.entity_id
_entity_poly.type
_entity_poly.pdbx_seq_one_letter_code
_entity_poly.pdbx_strand_id
1 'polypeptide(L)'
;MSRVLGLSGSYILFKEITPKIMPYVWINFILNMEGAVYAAVGLYFLGLLPYQNYNWGALINQALSYGAYFGGRALLILVVPVVFVTLYMVALIELAYGIDEIINPRLRK
;
A
#
# COMPACT_ATOMS: atom_id res chain seq x y z
N MET A 1 13.27 4.10 33.17
CA MET A 1 13.34 3.61 34.58
C MET A 1 13.54 2.09 34.67
N SER A 2 13.49 1.34 33.57
CA SER A 2 13.47 -0.13 33.54
C SER A 2 14.85 -0.79 33.57
N ARG A 3 15.89 -0.13 33.03
CA ARG A 3 17.30 -0.52 33.29
C ARG A 3 17.67 -0.40 34.78
N VAL A 4 16.94 0.41 35.55
CA VAL A 4 17.15 0.59 37.00
C VAL A 4 16.50 -0.56 37.81
N LEU A 5 15.56 -1.29 37.21
CA LEU A 5 14.83 -2.41 37.82
C LEU A 5 15.45 -3.80 37.55
N GLY A 6 16.60 -3.89 36.84
CA GLY A 6 17.29 -5.15 36.59
C GLY A 6 16.58 -6.14 35.66
N LEU A 7 15.57 -5.69 34.92
CA LEU A 7 14.78 -6.54 34.00
C LEU A 7 15.60 -6.92 32.75
N SER A 8 15.35 -8.13 32.21
CA SER A 8 16.05 -8.62 31.02
C SER A 8 15.84 -7.71 29.80
N GLY A 9 16.85 -7.57 28.95
CA GLY A 9 16.78 -6.71 27.77
C GLY A 9 15.64 -7.08 26.81
N SER A 10 15.29 -8.37 26.72
CA SER A 10 14.15 -8.84 25.92
C SER A 10 12.80 -8.40 26.50
N TYR A 11 12.65 -8.40 27.83
CA TYR A 11 11.44 -7.88 28.47
C TYR A 11 11.23 -6.41 28.15
N ILE A 12 12.29 -5.60 28.25
CA ILE A 12 12.22 -4.17 27.93
C ILE A 12 11.86 -3.97 26.45
N LEU A 13 12.51 -4.71 25.54
CA LEU A 13 12.27 -4.60 24.10
C LEU A 13 10.81 -4.91 23.73
N PHE A 14 10.29 -6.07 24.14
CA PHE A 14 8.95 -6.53 23.71
C PHE A 14 7.80 -5.94 24.52
N LYS A 15 8.01 -5.63 25.81
CA LYS A 15 6.94 -5.17 26.70
C LYS A 15 6.88 -3.65 26.83
N GLU A 16 8.00 -2.96 26.67
CA GLU A 16 8.05 -1.51 26.90
C GLU A 16 8.32 -0.69 25.65
N ILE A 17 9.13 -1.20 24.71
CA ILE A 17 9.51 -0.46 23.50
C ILE A 17 8.55 -0.81 22.35
N THR A 18 8.44 -2.10 22.02
CA THR A 18 7.65 -2.59 20.88
C THR A 18 6.23 -2.04 20.85
N PRO A 19 5.42 -2.11 21.93
CA PRO A 19 4.03 -1.63 21.90
C PRO A 19 3.94 -0.12 21.66
N LYS A 20 4.95 0.65 22.08
CA LYS A 20 4.97 2.11 21.93
C LYS A 20 5.31 2.55 20.50
N ILE A 21 6.13 1.76 19.79
CA ILE A 21 6.53 2.07 18.40
C ILE A 21 5.70 1.31 17.35
N MET A 22 4.99 0.24 17.75
CA MET A 22 4.15 -0.59 16.88
C MET A 22 3.18 0.21 15.99
N PRO A 23 2.45 1.24 16.48
CA PRO A 23 1.62 2.09 15.61
C PRO A 23 2.39 2.66 14.42
N TYR A 24 3.55 3.24 14.69
CA TYR A 24 4.38 3.84 13.67
C TYR A 24 4.87 2.79 12.67
N VAL A 25 5.25 1.60 13.14
CA VAL A 25 5.65 0.48 12.29
C VAL A 25 4.50 0.07 11.36
N TRP A 26 3.27 -0.05 11.85
CA TRP A 26 2.11 -0.41 11.04
C TRP A 26 1.79 0.62 9.96
N ILE A 27 1.80 1.91 10.30
CA ILE A 27 1.56 2.99 9.34
C ILE A 27 2.61 2.94 8.24
N ASN A 28 3.90 2.88 8.60
CA ASN A 28 4.98 2.81 7.63
C ASN A 28 4.89 1.54 6.78
N PHE A 29 4.50 0.41 7.37
CA PHE A 29 4.32 -0.83 6.62
C PHE A 29 3.28 -0.68 5.51
N ILE A 30 2.13 -0.05 5.80
CA ILE A 30 1.07 0.17 4.82
C ILE A 30 1.52 1.14 3.72
N LEU A 31 2.20 2.23 4.09
CA LEU A 31 2.75 3.18 3.12
C LEU A 31 3.81 2.53 2.21
N ASN A 32 4.68 1.68 2.76
CA ASN A 32 5.65 0.93 1.96
C ASN A 32 4.96 -0.09 1.03
N MET A 33 3.89 -0.73 1.50
CA MET A 33 3.10 -1.63 0.67
C MET A 33 2.43 -0.88 -0.49
N GLU A 34 1.86 0.29 -0.23
CA GLU A 34 1.28 1.16 -1.25
C GLU A 34 2.32 1.57 -2.30
N GLY A 35 3.49 2.06 -1.87
CA GLY A 35 4.60 2.38 -2.76
C GLY A 35 5.10 1.18 -3.58
N ALA A 36 5.15 -0.02 -2.98
CA ALA A 36 5.55 -1.24 -3.67
C ALA A 36 4.55 -1.65 -4.77
N VAL A 37 3.24 -1.48 -4.53
CA VAL A 37 2.22 -1.75 -5.55
C VAL A 37 2.33 -0.74 -6.70
N TYR A 38 2.55 0.56 -6.40
CA TYR A 38 2.81 1.57 -7.44
C TYR A 38 4.03 1.21 -8.30
N ALA A 39 5.14 0.85 -7.65
CA ALA A 39 6.34 0.44 -8.35
C ALA A 39 6.07 -0.77 -9.25
N ALA A 40 5.37 -1.80 -8.74
CA ALA A 40 5.01 -2.97 -9.52
C ALA A 40 4.15 -2.60 -10.75
N VAL A 41 3.04 -1.87 -10.54
CA VAL A 41 2.15 -1.43 -11.64
C VAL A 41 2.93 -0.61 -12.67
N GLY A 42 3.79 0.32 -12.23
CA GLY A 42 4.65 1.11 -13.11
C GLY A 42 5.63 0.26 -13.92
N LEU A 43 6.29 -0.72 -13.29
CA LEU A 43 7.22 -1.62 -13.98
C LEU A 43 6.51 -2.50 -15.02
N TYR A 44 5.33 -3.03 -14.71
CA TYR A 44 4.52 -3.79 -15.68
C TYR A 44 4.01 -2.89 -16.81
N PHE A 45 3.60 -1.66 -16.50
CA PHE A 45 3.20 -0.67 -17.50
C PHE A 45 4.34 -0.33 -18.46
N LEU A 46 5.57 -0.20 -17.95
CA LEU A 46 6.77 0.05 -18.76
C LEU A 46 7.25 -1.19 -19.53
N GLY A 47 6.70 -2.37 -19.26
CA GLY A 47 7.13 -3.63 -19.89
C GLY A 47 8.49 -4.16 -19.37
N LEU A 48 8.92 -3.71 -18.18
CA LEU A 48 10.18 -4.14 -17.55
C LEU A 48 10.06 -5.48 -16.82
N LEU A 49 8.83 -5.94 -16.59
CA LEU A 49 8.50 -7.23 -15.99
C LEU A 49 7.88 -8.16 -17.05
N PRO A 50 8.03 -9.50 -16.91
CA PRO A 50 7.40 -10.46 -17.81
C PRO A 50 5.89 -10.26 -17.86
N TYR A 51 5.32 -10.25 -19.06
CA TYR A 51 3.89 -10.03 -19.22
C TYR A 51 3.10 -11.13 -18.49
N GLN A 52 2.30 -10.70 -17.51
CA GLN A 52 1.39 -11.56 -16.77
C GLN A 52 -0.04 -11.13 -17.13
N ASN A 53 -0.83 -12.08 -17.63
CA ASN A 53 -2.27 -11.88 -17.77
C ASN A 53 -2.83 -11.47 -16.40
N TYR A 54 -3.71 -10.47 -16.38
CA TYR A 54 -4.35 -9.90 -15.17
C TYR A 54 -3.52 -8.91 -14.33
N ASN A 55 -2.30 -8.52 -14.73
CA ASN A 55 -1.64 -7.39 -14.07
C ASN A 55 -2.20 -6.05 -14.56
N TRP A 56 -2.55 -5.14 -13.65
CA TRP A 56 -3.14 -3.84 -13.99
C TRP A 56 -2.22 -2.95 -14.84
N GLY A 57 -0.92 -2.92 -14.57
CA GLY A 57 0.05 -2.16 -15.38
C GLY A 57 0.14 -2.70 -16.81
N ALA A 58 0.14 -4.03 -16.95
CA ALA A 58 0.14 -4.70 -18.24
C ALA A 58 -1.17 -4.47 -19.02
N LEU A 59 -2.32 -4.45 -18.33
CA LEU A 59 -3.62 -4.12 -18.93
C LEU A 59 -3.68 -2.68 -19.44
N ILE A 60 -3.13 -1.73 -18.68
CA ILE A 60 -3.03 -0.33 -19.10
C ILE A 60 -2.16 -0.22 -20.35
N ASN A 61 -0.96 -0.83 -20.34
CA ASN A 61 -0.06 -0.84 -21.50
C ASN A 61 -0.74 -1.44 -22.76
N GLN A 62 -1.44 -2.55 -22.59
CA GLN A 62 -2.17 -3.22 -23.66
C GLN A 62 -3.33 -2.37 -24.19
N ALA A 63 -4.10 -1.72 -23.31
CA ALA A 63 -5.21 -0.87 -23.73
C ALA A 63 -4.74 0.33 -24.56
N LEU A 64 -3.61 0.95 -24.18
CA LEU A 64 -2.98 2.00 -24.98
C LEU A 64 -2.52 1.49 -26.35
N SER A 65 -1.94 0.28 -26.39
CA SER A 65 -1.50 -0.36 -27.62
C SER A 65 -2.66 -0.69 -28.58
N TYR A 66 -3.84 -1.01 -28.05
CA TYR A 66 -5.07 -1.21 -28.84
C TYR A 66 -5.77 0.10 -29.24
N GLY A 67 -5.13 1.26 -29.03
CA GLY A 67 -5.68 2.54 -29.45
C GLY A 67 -6.82 3.02 -28.56
N ALA A 68 -6.77 2.80 -27.24
CA ALA A 68 -7.74 3.36 -26.29
C ALA A 68 -7.96 4.88 -26.46
N TYR A 69 -6.97 5.60 -26.98
CA TYR A 69 -7.06 7.02 -27.35
C TYR A 69 -8.13 7.32 -28.40
N PHE A 70 -8.41 6.39 -29.31
CA PHE A 70 -9.39 6.55 -30.39
C PHE A 70 -10.81 6.13 -29.97
N GLY A 71 -10.99 5.74 -28.71
CA GLY A 71 -12.28 5.30 -28.16
C GLY A 71 -12.63 3.84 -28.49
N GLY A 72 -13.79 3.38 -28.01
CA GLY A 72 -14.27 2.01 -28.19
C GLY A 72 -13.98 1.07 -27.02
N ARG A 73 -14.00 -0.25 -27.25
CA ARG A 73 -13.85 -1.27 -26.20
C ARG A 73 -12.53 -1.18 -25.44
N ALA A 74 -11.46 -0.71 -26.09
CA ALA A 74 -10.14 -0.52 -25.48
C ALA A 74 -10.15 0.54 -24.36
N LEU A 75 -11.04 1.55 -24.43
CA LEU A 75 -11.17 2.56 -23.39
C LEU A 75 -11.69 1.95 -22.08
N LEU A 76 -12.66 1.04 -22.16
CA LEU A 76 -13.15 0.32 -20.96
C LEU A 76 -12.06 -0.55 -20.33
N ILE A 77 -11.23 -1.20 -21.16
CA ILE A 77 -10.09 -2.01 -20.70
C ILE A 77 -9.03 -1.15 -19.98
N LEU A 78 -8.93 0.14 -20.32
CA LEU A 78 -8.06 1.10 -19.63
C LEU A 78 -8.70 1.65 -18.34
N VAL A 79 -9.96 2.07 -18.41
CA VAL A 79 -10.62 2.76 -17.29
C VAL A 79 -10.80 1.84 -16.09
N VAL A 80 -11.15 0.56 -16.32
CA VAL A 80 -11.34 -0.41 -15.24
C VAL A 80 -10.11 -0.54 -14.33
N PRO A 81 -8.90 -0.90 -14.82
CA PRO A 81 -7.73 -1.03 -13.95
C PRO A 81 -7.33 0.30 -13.31
N VAL A 82 -7.51 1.44 -13.99
CA VAL A 82 -7.20 2.76 -13.41
C VAL A 82 -8.10 3.07 -12.21
N VAL A 83 -9.41 2.86 -12.35
CA VAL A 83 -10.37 3.07 -11.26
C VAL A 83 -10.11 2.10 -10.11
N PHE A 84 -9.86 0.82 -10.41
CA PHE A 84 -9.55 -0.19 -9.39
C PHE A 84 -8.27 0.13 -8.62
N VAL A 85 -7.18 0.49 -9.31
CA VAL A 85 -5.93 0.91 -8.67
C VAL A 85 -6.21 2.10 -7.75
N THR A 86 -6.91 3.12 -8.24
CA THR A 86 -7.21 4.32 -7.45
C THR A 86 -8.02 3.99 -6.19
N LEU A 87 -9.09 3.22 -6.33
CA LEU A 87 -9.93 2.81 -5.19
C LEU A 87 -9.17 1.94 -4.19
N TYR A 88 -8.36 1.02 -4.68
CA TYR A 88 -7.51 0.17 -3.84
C TYR A 88 -6.53 1.01 -3.03
N MET A 89 -5.92 2.04 -3.63
CA MET A 89 -5.02 2.95 -2.92
C MET A 89 -5.75 3.76 -1.86
N VAL A 90 -6.92 4.33 -2.19
CA VAL A 90 -7.74 5.05 -1.21
C VAL A 90 -8.09 4.13 -0.03
N ALA A 91 -8.48 2.88 -0.30
CA ALA A 91 -8.79 1.92 0.75
C ALA A 91 -7.59 1.59 1.65
N LEU A 92 -6.38 1.48 1.09
CA LEU A 92 -5.16 1.26 1.89
C LEU A 92 -4.82 2.47 2.76
N ILE A 93 -4.97 3.68 2.23
CA ILE A 93 -4.72 4.92 2.98
C ILE A 93 -5.73 5.08 4.12
N GLU A 94 -7.03 4.86 3.85
CA GLU A 94 -8.07 4.86 4.87
C GLU A 94 -7.84 3.78 5.93
N LEU A 95 -7.36 2.60 5.54
CA LEU A 95 -6.97 1.55 6.48
C LEU A 95 -5.80 1.98 7.35
N ALA A 96 -4.81 2.68 6.79
CA ALA A 96 -3.70 3.24 7.57
C ALA A 96 -4.19 4.26 8.60
N TYR A 97 -5.10 5.16 8.20
CA TYR A 97 -5.72 6.13 9.12
C TYR A 97 -6.57 5.45 10.20
N GLY A 98 -7.37 4.46 9.84
CA GLY A 98 -8.18 3.70 10.80
C GLY A 98 -7.31 2.96 11.83
N ILE A 99 -6.17 2.40 11.40
CA ILE A 99 -5.21 1.80 12.32
C ILE A 99 -4.55 2.84 13.23
N ASP A 100 -4.20 4.01 12.70
CA ASP A 100 -3.68 5.11 13.51
C ASP A 100 -4.69 5.55 14.59
N GLU A 101 -5.98 5.62 14.24
CA GLU A 101 -7.05 5.95 15.19
C GLU A 101 -7.24 4.87 16.27
N ILE A 102 -7.22 3.58 15.90
CA ILE A 102 -7.36 2.47 16.85
C ILE A 102 -6.18 2.45 17.84
N ILE A 103 -4.97 2.71 17.35
CA ILE A 103 -3.77 2.62 18.18
C ILE A 103 -3.51 3.91 18.97
N ASN A 104 -3.94 5.07 18.45
CA ASN A 104 -3.85 6.36 19.14
C ASN A 104 -5.24 6.93 19.46
N PRO A 105 -5.91 6.41 20.51
CA PRO A 105 -7.27 6.82 20.89
C PRO A 105 -7.41 8.29 21.30
N ARG A 106 -6.30 9.05 21.41
CA ARG A 106 -6.31 10.49 21.67
C ARG A 106 -6.62 11.34 20.43
N LEU A 107 -6.56 10.76 19.23
CA LEU A 107 -6.86 11.44 17.96
C LEU A 107 -8.34 11.33 17.56
N ARG A 108 -9.12 10.53 18.27
CA ARG A 108 -10.56 10.37 18.10
C ARG A 108 -11.26 11.71 18.41
N LYS A 109 -11.78 12.40 17.40
CA LYS A 109 -12.72 13.52 17.57
C LYS A 109 -14.14 13.00 17.81
#